data_AF-A0A9Q3Q7J2-F1
#
_entry.id   AF-A0A9Q3Q7J2-F1
#
_cell.length_a   1.000
_cell.length_b   1.000
_cell.length_c   1.000
_cell.angle_alpha   90.00
_cell.angle_beta   90.00
_cell.angle_gamma   90.00
#
_symmetry.space_group_name_H-M   'P 1'
#
loop_
_entity.id
_entity.type
_entity.pdbx_description
1 polymer ?
#
loop_
_entity_poly.entity_id
_entity_poly.type
_entity_poly.pdbx_seq_one_letter_code
_entity_poly.pdbx_strand_id
1 'polypeptide(L)'
;MPKQISVISSVEDTYMQELMANQLVEAQINPSLSHKMRHDLIYVLYTYKNSFTSDNEPIGAIKGYEVDVTLDIDRPYPPVLRRPAYPASPRAREGLEKHI
;
A
#
# COMPACT_ATOMS: atom_id res chain seq x y z
N MET A 1 7.29 -17.28 38.65
CA MET A 1 8.24 -17.22 37.51
C MET A 1 7.45 -17.18 36.21
N PRO A 2 7.39 -16.06 35.48
CA PRO A 2 6.78 -16.08 34.15
C PRO A 2 7.85 -16.34 33.09
N LYS A 3 7.69 -17.45 32.38
CA LYS A 3 8.60 -17.98 31.34
C LYS A 3 8.14 -17.60 29.92
N GLN A 4 7.57 -16.40 29.75
CA GLN A 4 6.87 -16.00 28.52
C GLN A 4 7.66 -15.06 27.59
N ILE A 5 8.82 -14.55 28.00
CA ILE A 5 9.55 -13.53 27.24
C ILE A 5 10.31 -14.11 26.04
N SER A 6 10.78 -15.37 26.11
CA SER A 6 11.66 -15.94 25.07
C SER A 6 10.94 -16.38 23.79
N VAL A 7 9.64 -16.63 23.84
CA VAL A 7 8.86 -17.07 22.66
C VAL A 7 8.52 -15.88 21.76
N ILE A 8 8.33 -14.70 22.34
CA ILE A 8 7.94 -13.48 21.61
C ILE A 8 9.09 -12.99 20.73
N SER A 9 10.33 -12.98 21.24
CA SER A 9 11.50 -12.55 20.46
C SER A 9 11.76 -13.46 19.25
N SER A 10 11.59 -14.78 19.39
CA SER A 10 11.80 -15.71 18.27
C SER A 10 10.79 -15.57 17.13
N VAL A 11 9.57 -15.10 17.44
CA VAL A 11 8.52 -14.90 16.44
C VAL A 11 8.77 -13.60 15.66
N GLU A 12 9.24 -12.55 16.33
CA GLU A 12 9.64 -11.28 15.71
C GLU A 12 10.81 -11.49 14.73
N ASP A 13 11.79 -12.30 15.13
CA ASP A 13 12.94 -12.66 14.28
C ASP A 13 12.51 -13.45 13.03
N THR A 14 11.50 -14.32 13.16
CA THR A 14 10.98 -15.12 12.04
C THR A 14 10.28 -14.23 11.01
N TYR A 15 9.43 -13.31 11.48
CA TYR A 15 8.71 -12.40 10.59
C TYR A 15 9.63 -11.38 9.90
N MET A 16 10.67 -10.91 10.60
CA MET A 16 11.71 -10.06 10.01
C MET A 16 12.43 -10.75 8.85
N GLN A 17 12.70 -12.05 8.98
CA GLN A 17 13.29 -12.85 7.90
C GLN A 17 12.33 -13.03 6.73
N GLU A 18 11.04 -13.24 6.98
CA GLU A 18 10.01 -13.30 5.92
C GLU A 18 9.89 -11.96 5.17
N LEU A 19 9.93 -10.83 5.87
CA LEU A 19 9.92 -9.50 5.27
C LEU A 19 11.14 -9.29 4.36
N MET A 20 12.32 -9.69 4.82
CA MET A 20 13.54 -9.67 3.99
C MET A 20 13.41 -10.56 2.74
N ALA A 21 12.86 -11.77 2.90
CA ALA A 21 12.81 -12.79 1.86
C ALA A 21 11.70 -12.61 0.84
N ASN A 22 10.62 -11.89 1.17
CA ASN A 22 9.46 -11.74 0.28
C ASN A 22 9.25 -10.29 -0.18
N GLN A 23 9.41 -9.30 0.71
CA GLN A 23 9.06 -7.91 0.40
C GLN A 23 10.27 -7.06 -0.01
N LEU A 24 11.45 -7.33 0.54
CA LEU A 24 12.65 -6.56 0.28
C LEU A 24 13.58 -7.17 -0.78
N VAL A 25 13.17 -8.25 -1.46
CA VAL A 25 13.98 -8.89 -2.51
C VAL A 25 14.18 -7.96 -3.70
N GLU A 26 13.13 -7.23 -4.08
CA GLU A 26 13.18 -6.25 -5.18
C GLU A 26 13.64 -4.87 -4.71
N ALA A 27 13.85 -4.68 -3.39
CA ALA A 27 14.25 -3.41 -2.84
C ALA A 27 15.72 -3.10 -3.20
N GLN A 28 15.93 -1.97 -3.88
CA GLN A 28 17.27 -1.48 -4.21
C GLN A 28 17.92 -0.78 -3.01
N ILE A 29 18.32 -1.58 -2.01
CA ILE A 29 19.08 -1.09 -0.85
C ILE A 29 20.53 -0.86 -1.27
N ASN A 30 21.09 0.28 -0.90
CA ASN A 30 22.47 0.65 -1.23
C ASN A 30 23.46 -0.44 -0.75
N PRO A 31 24.28 -1.04 -1.64
CA PRO A 31 25.20 -2.12 -1.29
C PRO A 31 26.37 -1.67 -0.40
N SER A 32 26.65 -0.36 -0.31
CA SER A 32 27.70 0.20 0.54
C SER A 32 27.33 0.29 2.02
N LEU A 33 26.09 -0.06 2.39
CA LEU A 33 25.67 -0.06 3.80
C LEU A 33 26.34 -1.18 4.58
N SER A 34 26.81 -0.87 5.79
CA SER A 34 27.31 -1.88 6.71
C SER A 34 26.18 -2.82 7.16
N HIS A 35 26.53 -4.03 7.60
CA HIS A 35 25.57 -5.00 8.12
C HIS A 35 24.71 -4.43 9.25
N LYS A 36 25.30 -3.63 10.14
CA LYS A 36 24.58 -2.98 11.24
C LYS A 36 23.56 -1.97 10.73
N MET A 37 23.97 -1.08 9.81
CA MET A 37 23.08 -0.07 9.24
C MET A 37 21.93 -0.69 8.45
N ARG A 38 22.21 -1.78 7.72
CA ARG A 38 21.18 -2.53 7.00
C ARG A 38 20.18 -3.18 7.95
N HIS A 39 20.66 -3.75 9.05
CA HIS A 39 19.80 -4.31 10.08
C HIS A 39 18.92 -3.22 10.72
N ASP A 40 19.52 -2.09 11.10
CA ASP A 40 18.79 -0.96 11.72
C ASP A 40 17.72 -0.40 10.77
N LEU A 41 18.02 -0.29 9.47
CA LEU A 41 17.05 0.12 8.45
C LEU A 41 15.85 -0.84 8.40
N ILE A 42 16.11 -2.14 8.34
CA ILE A 42 15.05 -3.14 8.21
C ILE A 42 14.22 -3.20 9.50
N TYR A 43 14.87 -3.02 10.65
CA TYR A 43 14.19 -2.89 11.93
C TYR A 43 13.22 -1.69 11.95
N VAL A 44 13.63 -0.53 11.43
CA VAL A 44 12.75 0.64 11.30
C VAL A 44 11.57 0.35 10.37
N LEU A 45 11.83 -0.26 9.20
CA LEU A 45 10.76 -0.62 8.25
C LEU A 45 9.73 -1.56 8.87
N TYR A 46 10.19 -2.56 9.63
CA TYR A 46 9.32 -3.48 10.35
C TYR A 46 8.53 -2.78 11.46
N THR A 47 9.20 -1.97 12.27
CA THR A 47 8.59 -1.25 13.41
C THR A 47 7.43 -0.36 12.93
N TYR A 48 7.59 0.28 11.78
CA TYR A 48 6.59 1.19 11.21
C TYR A 48 5.85 0.58 10.00
N LYS A 49 5.78 -0.74 9.87
CA LYS A 49 5.21 -1.42 8.69
C LYS A 49 3.79 -0.94 8.33
N ASN A 50 2.96 -0.64 9.33
CA ASN A 50 1.57 -0.18 9.15
C ASN A 50 1.48 1.29 8.67
N SER A 51 2.59 2.01 8.67
CA SER A 51 2.67 3.38 8.14
C SER A 51 3.04 3.41 6.66
N PHE A 52 3.47 2.27 6.09
CA PHE A 52 3.77 2.12 4.67
C PHE A 52 2.59 1.47 3.95
N THR A 53 2.40 1.83 2.68
CA THR A 53 1.37 1.25 1.84
C THR A 53 1.85 -0.10 1.30
N SER A 54 1.03 -1.15 1.42
CA SER A 54 1.26 -2.43 0.74
C SER A 54 0.31 -2.55 -0.46
N ASP A 55 0.66 -3.37 -1.46
CA ASP A 55 -0.20 -3.63 -2.62
C ASP A 55 -1.58 -4.21 -2.25
N ASN A 56 -1.67 -4.82 -1.07
CA ASN A 56 -2.91 -5.40 -0.54
C ASN A 56 -3.80 -4.38 0.21
N GLU A 57 -3.27 -3.20 0.56
CA GLU A 57 -3.99 -2.20 1.35
C GLU A 57 -4.30 -0.97 0.48
N PRO A 58 -5.59 -0.67 0.20
CA PRO A 58 -5.93 0.46 -0.63
C PRO A 58 -5.53 1.78 0.04
N ILE A 59 -4.82 2.62 -0.73
CA ILE A 59 -4.48 3.99 -0.32
C ILE A 59 -5.79 4.77 -0.11
N GLY A 60 -5.97 5.35 1.08
CA GLY A 60 -6.98 6.40 1.28
C GLY A 60 -8.32 5.96 1.89
N ALA A 61 -8.46 4.75 2.43
CA ALA A 61 -9.62 4.39 3.26
C ALA A 61 -9.55 5.03 4.67
N ILE A 62 -9.31 6.34 4.74
CA ILE A 62 -9.29 7.07 6.01
C ILE A 62 -10.74 7.24 6.47
N LYS A 63 -11.13 6.44 7.47
CA LYS A 63 -12.45 6.52 8.10
C LYS A 63 -12.70 7.96 8.59
N GLY A 64 -13.82 8.55 8.18
CA GLY A 64 -14.23 9.90 8.58
C GLY A 64 -13.92 11.03 7.59
N TYR A 65 -13.28 10.73 6.45
CA TYR A 65 -13.07 11.71 5.35
C TYR A 65 -13.99 11.44 4.15
N GLU A 66 -15.18 10.92 4.41
CA GLU A 66 -16.19 10.72 3.37
C GLU A 66 -16.68 12.07 2.87
N VAL A 67 -16.74 12.23 1.54
CA VAL A 67 -17.20 13.47 0.90
C VAL A 67 -18.67 13.30 0.54
N ASP A 68 -19.53 14.12 1.15
CA ASP A 68 -20.92 14.24 0.73
C ASP A 68 -21.03 15.21 -0.46
N VAL A 69 -21.33 14.67 -1.63
CA VAL A 69 -21.50 15.44 -2.87
C VAL A 69 -22.98 15.65 -3.11
N THR A 70 -23.50 16.77 -2.62
CA THR A 70 -24.87 17.21 -2.90
C THR A 70 -24.91 17.96 -4.24
N LEU A 71 -25.89 17.63 -5.08
CA LEU A 71 -26.13 18.34 -6.34
C LEU A 71 -27.08 19.51 -6.08
N ASP A 72 -26.69 20.71 -6.49
CA ASP A 72 -27.50 21.94 -6.36
C ASP A 72 -28.67 22.02 -7.35
N ILE A 73 -29.21 20.89 -7.84
CA ILE A 73 -30.27 20.85 -8.86
C ILE A 73 -31.47 20.02 -8.43
N ASP A 74 -32.66 20.52 -8.75
CA ASP A 74 -33.94 19.86 -8.52
C ASP A 74 -34.39 19.00 -9.72
N ARG A 75 -35.24 17.99 -9.45
CA ARG A 75 -35.85 17.14 -10.47
C ARG A 75 -36.70 17.96 -11.47
N PRO A 76 -36.84 17.53 -12.73
CA PRO A 76 -36.38 16.26 -13.27
C PRO A 76 -35.10 16.48 -14.08
N TYR A 77 -33.92 16.22 -13.51
CA TYR A 77 -32.72 15.69 -14.19
C TYR A 77 -31.51 15.63 -13.25
N PRO A 78 -30.41 14.97 -13.68
CA PRO A 78 -29.39 15.66 -14.46
C PRO A 78 -29.39 15.22 -15.94
N PRO A 79 -29.09 16.11 -16.89
CA PRO A 79 -28.94 15.72 -18.29
C PRO A 79 -27.91 14.60 -18.33
N VAL A 80 -28.30 13.45 -18.88
CA VAL A 80 -27.38 12.34 -19.18
C VAL A 80 -26.08 12.96 -19.72
N LEU A 81 -24.92 12.62 -19.16
CA LEU A 81 -23.64 12.88 -19.82
C LEU A 81 -23.64 12.04 -21.11
N ARG A 82 -24.32 12.53 -22.15
CA ARG A 82 -24.73 11.79 -23.35
C ARG A 82 -23.57 11.43 -24.27
N ARG A 83 -22.34 11.79 -23.91
CA ARG A 83 -21.19 11.47 -24.73
C ARG A 83 -20.56 10.23 -24.14
N PRO A 84 -20.49 9.11 -24.88
CA PRO A 84 -19.62 8.01 -24.48
C PRO A 84 -18.22 8.60 -24.27
N ALA A 85 -17.48 8.03 -23.32
CA ALA A 85 -16.07 8.36 -23.16
C ALA A 85 -15.41 8.29 -24.54
N TYR A 86 -14.59 9.30 -24.87
CA TYR A 86 -13.87 9.29 -26.14
C TYR A 86 -13.09 7.97 -26.25
N PRO A 87 -13.07 7.33 -27.42
CA PRO A 87 -12.38 6.06 -27.58
C PRO A 87 -10.91 6.25 -27.23
N ALA A 88 -10.44 5.51 -26.23
CA ALA A 88 -9.03 5.47 -25.89
C ALA A 88 -8.25 4.82 -27.04
N SER A 89 -7.02 5.29 -27.29
CA SER A 89 -6.14 4.61 -28.24
C SER A 89 -5.89 3.16 -27.80
N PRO A 90 -5.61 2.22 -28.71
CA PRO A 90 -5.35 0.83 -28.34
C PRO A 90 -4.29 0.68 -27.24
N ARG A 91 -3.20 1.46 -27.36
CA ARG A 91 -2.13 1.52 -26.36
C ARG A 91 -2.59 2.12 -25.02
N ALA A 92 -3.42 3.16 -25.05
CA ALA A 92 -3.95 3.76 -23.83
C ALA A 92 -4.92 2.79 -23.13
N ARG A 93 -5.74 2.07 -23.89
CA ARG A 93 -6.66 1.06 -23.36
C ARG A 93 -5.91 -0.09 -22.69
N GLU A 94 -4.89 -0.66 -23.34
CA GLU A 94 -4.05 -1.72 -22.77
C GLU A 94 -3.33 -1.29 -21.48
N GLY A 95 -2.96 -0.01 -21.36
CA GLY A 95 -2.38 0.53 -20.13
C GLY A 95 -3.42 0.69 -19.01
N LEU A 96 -4.60 1.21 -19.35
CA LEU A 96 -5.68 1.44 -18.39
C LEU A 96 -6.26 0.12 -17.86
N GLU A 97 -6.38 -0.91 -18.69
CA GLU A 97 -6.88 -2.25 -18.30
C GLU A 97 -6.03 -2.93 -17.21
N LYS A 98 -4.80 -2.47 -16.95
CA LYS A 98 -3.95 -3.00 -15.88
C LYS A 98 -4.27 -2.42 -14.50
N HIS A 99 -5.03 -1.32 -14.46
CA HIS A 99 -5.21 -0.49 -13.27
C HIS A 99 -6.68 -0.16 -12.95
N ILE A 100 -7.61 -0.59 -13.79
CA ILE A 100 -9.07 -0.50 -13.62
C ILE A 100 -9.59 -1.90 -13.33
#